data_AF-A0A2E1S3A5-F1
#
_entry.id   AF-A0A2E1S3A5-F1
#
_cell.length_a   1.000
_cell.length_b   1.000
_cell.length_c   1.000
_cell.angle_alpha   90.00
_cell.angle_beta   90.00
_cell.angle_gamma   90.00
#
_symmetry.space_group_name_H-M   'P 1'
#
loop_
_entity.id
_entity.type
_entity.pdbx_description
1 polymer ?
#
loop_
_entity_poly.entity_id
_entity_poly.type
_entity_poly.pdbx_seq_one_letter_code
_entity_poly.pdbx_strand_id
1 'polypeptide(L)'
;MSNLYFHYPFCRQACHYCNFHFSTSLKNKVNLWDAMKKELILREKEISLPIESIYFGGGSPSLLRPKEIKDLIQLIKLHFKLEDHLEVTLEVNPDDVTAAYLSGLKKAGINRLSLGIQSFNDKDLLLMNRAHNSTQSLNALELISKTFTNYSLDLIYGMPYSSLAEWEENLETALGFNPPHISAYALTVEEKTALYHNIKKGEVVLLSEEAVEKQYQLMVQKLESLGFINYEFSNFGKPDFFSLNNQNYWNGKSYLGIGPAAHSFDGINIRKWNVSNNQLYLNSIKKGKLPFEEEELTVKDRYNEYLMTGLRTTHGISLLHV
;
A
#
# COMPACT_ATOMS: atom_id res chain seq x y z
N MET A 1 -19.53 -6.39 -4.89
CA MET A 1 -18.72 -5.18 -4.68
C MET A 1 -17.40 -5.36 -5.38
N SER A 2 -16.80 -4.27 -5.88
CA SER A 2 -15.50 -4.30 -6.53
C SER A 2 -14.63 -3.16 -6.03
N ASN A 3 -13.34 -3.22 -6.35
CA ASN A 3 -12.33 -2.28 -5.88
C ASN A 3 -11.53 -1.73 -7.05
N LEU A 4 -11.03 -0.50 -6.91
CA LEU A 4 -10.11 0.11 -7.86
C LEU A 4 -8.74 0.30 -7.22
N TYR A 5 -7.72 -0.26 -7.85
CA TYR A 5 -6.33 -0.03 -7.46
C TYR A 5 -5.60 0.74 -8.56
N PHE A 6 -4.92 1.81 -8.19
CA PHE A 6 -4.07 2.58 -9.09
C PHE A 6 -2.62 2.42 -8.67
N HIS A 7 -1.84 1.74 -9.51
CA HIS A 7 -0.40 1.59 -9.33
C HIS A 7 0.32 2.77 -9.97
N TYR A 8 0.65 3.79 -9.18
CA TYR A 8 1.40 4.97 -9.63
C TYR A 8 2.90 4.75 -9.42
N PRO A 9 3.69 4.44 -10.46
CA PRO A 9 5.00 3.81 -10.29
C PRO A 9 6.12 4.82 -10.05
N PHE A 10 5.85 6.08 -9.72
CA PHE A 10 6.92 7.08 -9.59
C PHE A 10 7.31 7.29 -8.13
N CYS A 11 8.62 7.30 -7.87
CA CYS A 11 9.20 7.60 -6.56
C CYS A 11 10.21 8.74 -6.70
N ARG A 12 10.45 9.49 -5.61
CA ARG A 12 11.60 10.42 -5.56
C ARG A 12 12.92 9.70 -5.43
N GLN A 13 12.91 8.58 -4.71
CA GLN A 13 14.09 7.83 -4.32
C GLN A 13 13.81 6.33 -4.34
N ALA A 14 14.83 5.54 -4.67
CA ALA A 14 14.75 4.09 -4.63
C ALA A 14 15.13 3.60 -3.23
N CYS A 15 14.15 3.11 -2.47
CA CYS A 15 14.40 2.51 -1.17
C CYS A 15 15.16 1.19 -1.34
N HIS A 16 16.14 0.92 -0.48
CA HIS A 16 17.04 -0.23 -0.65
C HIS A 16 16.34 -1.60 -0.53
N TYR A 17 15.22 -1.66 0.18
CA TYR A 17 14.45 -2.88 0.43
C TYR A 17 13.27 -3.08 -0.53
N CYS A 18 12.88 -2.05 -1.29
CA CYS A 18 11.63 -2.06 -2.04
C CYS A 18 11.74 -2.94 -3.29
N ASN A 19 10.86 -3.93 -3.41
CA ASN A 19 10.74 -4.81 -4.58
C ASN A 19 9.49 -4.51 -5.44
N PHE A 20 8.79 -3.40 -5.17
CA PHE A 20 7.67 -3.00 -6.02
C PHE A 20 8.15 -2.48 -7.38
N HIS A 21 7.26 -2.46 -8.36
CA HIS A 21 7.53 -1.83 -9.64
C HIS A 21 7.55 -0.30 -9.47
N PHE A 22 8.70 0.33 -9.62
CA PHE A 22 8.83 1.79 -9.51
C PHE A 22 9.79 2.39 -10.54
N SER A 23 9.80 3.71 -10.60
CA SER A 23 10.71 4.53 -11.41
C SER A 23 11.03 5.83 -10.68
N THR A 24 12.31 6.13 -10.55
CA THR A 24 12.79 7.44 -10.07
C THR A 24 12.82 8.50 -11.18
N SER A 25 12.57 8.11 -12.43
CA SER A 25 12.52 9.02 -13.57
C SER A 25 11.11 9.57 -13.77
N LEU A 26 10.93 10.86 -13.49
CA LEU A 26 9.64 11.54 -13.60
C LEU A 26 9.28 12.01 -15.03
N LYS A 27 10.14 11.75 -16.02
CA LYS A 27 10.04 12.31 -17.39
C LYS A 27 8.68 12.09 -18.05
N ASN A 28 8.09 10.90 -17.85
CA ASN A 28 6.84 10.50 -18.49
C ASN A 28 5.62 10.55 -17.56
N LYS A 29 5.73 11.16 -16.37
CA LYS A 29 4.68 11.07 -15.34
C LYS A 29 3.29 11.53 -15.82
N VAL A 30 3.24 12.62 -16.57
CA VAL A 30 1.98 13.19 -17.09
C VAL A 30 1.38 12.24 -18.14
N ASN A 31 2.19 11.83 -19.11
CA ASN A 31 1.76 10.92 -20.18
C ASN A 31 1.29 9.57 -19.63
N LEU A 32 1.97 9.04 -18.60
CA LEU A 32 1.60 7.78 -17.96
C LEU A 32 0.28 7.93 -17.18
N TRP A 33 0.12 9.03 -16.44
CA TRP A 33 -1.12 9.29 -15.72
C TRP A 33 -2.33 9.41 -16.65
N ASP A 34 -2.18 10.06 -17.80
CA ASP A 34 -3.23 10.13 -18.81
C ASP A 34 -3.50 8.78 -19.47
N ALA A 35 -2.47 7.95 -19.67
CA ALA A 35 -2.64 6.57 -20.11
C ALA A 35 -3.42 5.73 -19.09
N MET A 36 -3.16 5.88 -17.79
CA MET A 36 -3.91 5.19 -16.73
C MET A 36 -5.40 5.55 -16.75
N LYS A 37 -5.74 6.84 -16.94
CA LYS A 37 -7.16 7.26 -17.13
C LYS A 37 -7.78 6.63 -18.37
N LYS A 38 -7.03 6.51 -19.47
CA LYS A 38 -7.51 5.85 -20.70
C LYS A 38 -7.70 4.35 -20.49
N GLU A 39 -6.79 3.68 -19.78
CA GLU A 39 -6.94 2.26 -19.41
C GLU A 39 -8.22 2.04 -18.61
N LEU A 40 -8.45 2.86 -17.58
CA LEU A 40 -9.67 2.79 -16.76
C LEU A 40 -10.94 2.76 -17.61
N ILE A 41 -11.04 3.65 -18.61
CA ILE A 41 -12.21 3.73 -19.51
C ILE A 41 -12.26 2.50 -20.44
N LEU A 42 -11.12 2.08 -20.99
CA LEU A 42 -11.07 0.88 -21.86
C LEU A 42 -11.52 -0.39 -21.13
N ARG A 43 -11.35 -0.43 -19.81
CA ARG A 43 -11.67 -1.57 -18.93
C ARG A 43 -12.96 -1.39 -18.14
N GLU A 44 -13.76 -0.36 -18.43
CA GLU A 44 -15.00 -0.05 -17.70
C GLU A 44 -15.94 -1.26 -17.59
N LYS A 45 -16.07 -2.02 -18.68
CA LYS A 45 -16.95 -3.20 -18.77
C LYS A 45 -16.48 -4.41 -17.96
N GLU A 46 -15.24 -4.41 -17.44
CA GLU A 46 -14.74 -5.48 -16.56
C GLU A 46 -15.35 -5.37 -15.15
N ILE A 47 -15.93 -4.22 -14.79
CA ILE A 47 -16.58 -4.01 -13.49
C ILE A 47 -18.10 -3.95 -13.68
N SER A 48 -18.81 -4.90 -13.07
CA SER A 48 -20.27 -4.93 -13.04
C SER A 48 -20.86 -4.56 -11.67
N LEU A 49 -20.06 -4.67 -10.61
CA LEU A 49 -20.47 -4.40 -9.23
C LEU A 49 -20.09 -2.98 -8.80
N PRO A 50 -20.84 -2.35 -7.88
CA PRO A 50 -20.46 -1.06 -7.32
C PRO A 50 -19.06 -1.07 -6.68
N ILE A 51 -18.36 0.05 -6.81
CA ILE A 51 -17.04 0.26 -6.19
C ILE A 51 -17.21 0.67 -4.73
N GLU A 52 -16.58 -0.08 -3.83
CA GLU A 52 -16.57 0.20 -2.38
C GLU A 52 -15.23 0.76 -1.88
N SER A 53 -14.12 0.51 -2.60
CA SER A 53 -12.83 1.13 -2.32
C SER A 53 -12.07 1.58 -3.56
N ILE A 54 -11.34 2.69 -3.40
CA ILE A 54 -10.35 3.19 -4.35
C ILE A 54 -9.03 3.34 -3.59
N TYR A 55 -7.96 2.74 -4.10
CA TYR A 55 -6.65 2.76 -3.48
C TYR A 55 -5.59 3.25 -4.45
N PHE A 56 -4.90 4.33 -4.05
CA PHE A 56 -3.75 4.86 -4.77
C PHE A 56 -2.48 4.37 -4.08
N GLY A 57 -1.73 3.49 -4.75
CA GLY A 57 -0.49 2.90 -4.23
C GLY A 57 0.62 2.80 -5.29
N GLY A 58 1.60 1.94 -5.01
CA GLY A 58 2.65 1.54 -5.95
C GLY A 58 4.00 2.14 -5.61
N GLY A 59 4.41 3.17 -6.34
CA GLY A 59 5.61 3.95 -6.02
C GLY A 59 5.33 4.97 -4.92
N SER A 60 5.04 6.21 -5.30
CA SER A 60 4.69 7.30 -4.39
C SER A 60 3.54 8.11 -4.97
N PRO A 61 2.28 7.66 -4.81
CA PRO A 61 1.13 8.36 -5.37
C PRO A 61 0.92 9.74 -4.71
N SER A 62 1.55 10.04 -3.57
CA SER A 62 1.62 11.40 -3.01
C SER A 62 2.27 12.44 -3.92
N LEU A 63 2.98 12.02 -4.98
CA LEU A 63 3.49 12.92 -6.01
C LEU A 63 2.39 13.48 -6.93
N LEU A 64 1.18 12.89 -6.90
CA LEU A 64 0.01 13.43 -7.59
C LEU A 64 -0.47 14.68 -6.87
N ARG A 65 -0.79 15.72 -7.63
CA ARG A 65 -1.42 16.92 -7.08
C ARG A 65 -2.85 16.60 -6.68
N PRO A 66 -3.41 17.24 -5.63
CA PRO A 66 -4.80 17.00 -5.24
C PRO A 66 -5.83 17.21 -6.36
N LYS A 67 -5.55 18.14 -7.29
CA LYS A 67 -6.37 18.33 -8.48
C LYS A 67 -6.39 17.10 -9.40
N GLU A 68 -5.24 16.45 -9.60
CA GLU A 68 -5.14 15.25 -10.46
C GLU A 68 -5.92 14.07 -9.88
N ILE A 69 -5.90 13.92 -8.55
CA ILE A 69 -6.70 12.92 -7.82
C ILE A 69 -8.19 13.26 -7.95
N LYS A 70 -8.57 14.52 -7.73
CA LYS A 70 -9.95 14.98 -7.85
C LYS A 70 -10.53 14.71 -9.24
N ASP A 71 -9.78 15.07 -10.28
CA ASP A 71 -10.19 14.90 -11.66
C ASP A 71 -10.39 13.41 -12.00
N LEU A 72 -9.54 12.52 -11.47
CA LEU A 72 -9.72 11.07 -11.63
C LEU A 72 -10.92 10.54 -10.84
N ILE A 73 -11.13 10.94 -9.59
CA ILE A 73 -12.31 10.52 -8.81
C ILE A 73 -13.61 10.98 -9.50
N GLN A 74 -13.61 12.17 -10.09
CA GLN A 74 -14.73 12.63 -10.92
C GLN A 74 -14.93 11.76 -12.15
N LEU A 75 -13.85 11.39 -12.85
CA LEU A 75 -13.93 10.45 -13.97
C LEU A 75 -14.50 9.10 -13.54
N ILE A 76 -14.07 8.55 -12.41
CA ILE A 76 -14.60 7.30 -11.86
C ILE A 76 -16.12 7.42 -11.60
N LYS A 77 -16.57 8.52 -10.99
CA LYS A 77 -18.01 8.78 -10.73
C LYS A 77 -18.86 8.83 -12.01
N LEU A 78 -18.29 9.16 -13.15
CA LEU A 78 -19.00 9.23 -14.43
C LEU A 78 -19.18 7.85 -15.09
N HIS A 79 -18.27 6.92 -14.83
CA HIS A 79 -18.20 5.62 -15.52
C HIS A 79 -18.58 4.43 -14.61
N PHE A 80 -18.51 4.59 -13.29
CA PHE A 80 -18.73 3.49 -12.36
C PHE A 80 -19.80 3.85 -11.31
N LYS A 81 -20.58 2.84 -10.91
CA LYS A 81 -21.43 2.94 -9.72
C LYS A 81 -20.54 2.87 -8.48
N LEU A 82 -20.79 3.76 -7.53
CA LEU A 82 -20.08 3.83 -6.25
C LEU A 82 -21.04 3.53 -5.12
N GLU A 83 -20.51 2.94 -4.06
CA GLU A 83 -21.22 2.86 -2.79
C GLU A 83 -21.29 4.20 -2.06
N ASP A 84 -22.29 4.31 -1.19
CA ASP A 84 -22.47 5.47 -0.33
C ASP A 84 -21.29 5.62 0.66
N HIS A 85 -20.77 4.50 1.16
CA HIS A 85 -19.65 4.43 2.10
C HIS A 85 -18.34 4.02 1.41
N LEU A 86 -17.91 4.84 0.44
CA LEU A 86 -16.68 4.63 -0.31
C LEU A 86 -15.42 4.91 0.53
N GLU A 87 -14.50 3.94 0.64
CA GLU A 87 -13.14 4.19 1.14
C GLU A 87 -12.25 4.69 -0.01
N VAL A 88 -11.58 5.82 0.16
CA VAL A 88 -10.60 6.34 -0.79
C VAL A 88 -9.27 6.58 -0.08
N THR A 89 -8.35 5.63 -0.29
CA THR A 89 -7.04 5.60 0.36
C THR A 89 -5.94 6.14 -0.55
N LEU A 90 -5.06 6.95 0.00
CA LEU A 90 -3.81 7.38 -0.64
C LEU A 90 -2.59 6.99 0.20
N GLU A 91 -1.62 6.32 -0.40
CA GLU A 91 -0.28 6.16 0.18
C GLU A 91 0.51 7.47 0.10
N VAL A 92 1.15 7.85 1.21
CA VAL A 92 1.86 9.12 1.36
C VAL A 92 3.22 8.91 1.99
N ASN A 93 4.23 9.63 1.49
CA ASN A 93 5.52 9.77 2.17
C ASN A 93 5.57 11.09 2.97
N PRO A 94 6.29 11.12 4.11
CA PRO A 94 6.38 12.32 4.94
C PRO A 94 6.88 13.59 4.22
N ASP A 95 7.80 13.46 3.29
CA ASP A 95 8.43 14.58 2.57
C ASP A 95 7.49 15.29 1.58
N ASP A 96 6.34 14.69 1.24
CA ASP A 96 5.32 15.30 0.39
C ASP A 96 4.23 16.07 1.19
N VAL A 97 4.23 15.97 2.54
CA VAL A 97 3.14 16.46 3.38
C VAL A 97 3.26 17.96 3.68
N THR A 98 2.20 18.70 3.35
CA THR A 98 1.98 20.09 3.82
C THR A 98 0.51 20.28 4.19
N ALA A 99 0.19 21.29 5.01
CA ALA A 99 -1.20 21.59 5.37
C ALA A 99 -2.10 21.87 4.15
N ALA A 100 -1.56 22.60 3.16
CA ALA A 100 -2.26 22.89 1.92
C ALA A 100 -2.51 21.61 1.09
N TYR A 101 -1.53 20.71 1.04
CA TYR A 101 -1.65 19.42 0.36
C TYR A 101 -2.75 18.55 1.00
N LEU A 102 -2.71 18.35 2.32
CA LEU A 102 -3.71 17.57 3.06
C LEU A 102 -5.13 18.13 2.91
N SER A 103 -5.29 19.46 3.00
CA SER A 103 -6.58 20.13 2.74
C SER A 103 -7.08 19.87 1.32
N GLY A 104 -6.16 19.92 0.34
CA GLY A 104 -6.45 19.59 -1.05
C GLY A 104 -6.91 18.14 -1.21
N LEU A 105 -6.26 17.19 -0.55
CA LEU A 105 -6.62 15.76 -0.61
C LEU A 105 -8.04 15.49 -0.09
N LYS A 106 -8.42 16.08 1.07
CA LYS A 106 -9.80 15.96 1.57
C LYS A 106 -10.82 16.50 0.57
N LYS A 107 -10.53 17.67 -0.04
CA LYS A 107 -11.38 18.27 -1.08
C LYS A 107 -11.44 17.43 -2.36
N ALA A 108 -10.39 16.66 -2.64
CA ALA A 108 -10.36 15.74 -3.78
C ALA A 108 -11.23 14.49 -3.55
N GLY A 109 -11.49 14.14 -2.29
CA GLY A 109 -12.28 12.98 -1.90
C GLY A 109 -11.48 11.88 -1.19
N ILE A 110 -10.19 12.10 -0.90
CA ILE A 110 -9.41 11.19 -0.05
C ILE A 110 -9.97 11.26 1.37
N ASN A 111 -10.29 10.10 1.94
CA ASN A 111 -10.80 9.98 3.30
C ASN A 111 -9.99 9.04 4.19
N ARG A 112 -8.98 8.35 3.63
CA ARG A 112 -8.00 7.55 4.35
C ARG A 112 -6.58 7.79 3.82
N LEU A 113 -5.59 7.83 4.71
CA LEU A 113 -4.17 7.90 4.34
C LEU A 113 -3.42 6.65 4.83
N SER A 114 -2.40 6.22 4.09
CA SER A 114 -1.37 5.29 4.58
C SER A 114 -0.02 5.99 4.54
N LEU A 115 0.58 6.26 5.69
CA LEU A 115 1.82 7.04 5.79
C LEU A 115 3.02 6.11 5.95
N GLY A 116 3.87 6.08 4.92
CA GLY A 116 5.09 5.28 4.89
C GLY A 116 6.22 5.87 5.72
N ILE A 117 6.21 5.71 7.04
CA ILE A 117 7.27 6.20 7.94
C ILE A 117 8.44 5.24 7.99
N GLN A 118 8.13 3.96 8.16
CA GLN A 118 9.05 2.82 8.34
C GLN A 118 9.80 2.84 9.68
N SER A 119 10.48 3.93 10.00
CA SER A 119 11.18 4.15 11.28
C SER A 119 11.26 5.65 11.61
N PHE A 120 11.33 5.98 12.89
CA PHE A 120 11.65 7.31 13.43
C PHE A 120 13.13 7.46 13.77
N ASN A 121 13.94 6.41 13.57
CA ASN A 121 15.37 6.46 13.77
C ASN A 121 16.08 6.79 12.44
N ASP A 122 16.84 7.89 12.40
CA ASP A 122 17.53 8.32 11.19
C ASP A 122 18.56 7.31 10.69
N LYS A 123 19.14 6.48 11.58
CA LYS A 123 20.05 5.40 11.17
C LYS A 123 19.35 4.38 10.26
N ASP A 124 18.10 4.05 10.58
CA ASP A 124 17.29 3.07 9.85
C ASP A 124 16.86 3.67 8.51
N LEU A 125 16.42 4.94 8.51
CA LEU A 125 16.01 5.66 7.31
C LEU A 125 17.16 5.82 6.30
N LEU A 126 18.37 6.11 6.79
CA LEU A 126 19.59 6.14 5.98
C LEU A 126 19.92 4.76 5.40
N LEU A 127 19.89 3.71 6.23
CA LEU A 127 20.15 2.34 5.80
C LEU A 127 19.18 1.88 4.71
N MET A 128 17.91 2.27 4.83
CA MET A 128 16.84 1.98 3.86
C MET A 128 16.82 2.93 2.66
N ASN A 129 17.68 3.95 2.64
CA ASN A 129 17.72 5.00 1.61
C ASN A 129 16.35 5.66 1.41
N ARG A 130 15.73 6.10 2.51
CA ARG A 130 14.48 6.87 2.51
C ARG A 130 14.75 8.32 2.10
N ALA A 131 13.77 8.95 1.45
CA ALA A 131 13.84 10.35 1.01
C ALA A 131 13.57 11.35 2.16
N HIS A 132 13.10 10.85 3.30
CA HIS A 132 12.67 11.63 4.46
C HIS A 132 13.51 11.27 5.69
N ASN A 133 13.52 12.14 6.69
CA ASN A 133 14.13 11.92 8.00
C ASN A 133 13.09 11.87 9.14
N SER A 134 13.55 11.57 10.36
CA SER A 134 12.75 11.49 11.58
C SER A 134 11.92 12.77 11.83
N THR A 135 12.55 13.94 11.70
CA THR A 135 11.90 15.25 11.90
C THR A 135 10.78 15.49 10.89
N GLN A 136 11.00 15.16 9.61
CA GLN A 136 9.95 15.26 8.59
C GLN A 136 8.80 14.30 8.87
N SER A 137 9.08 13.09 9.38
CA SER A 137 8.05 12.12 9.79
C SER A 137 7.17 12.68 10.90
N LEU A 138 7.76 13.25 11.95
CA LEU A 138 7.05 13.86 13.07
C LEU A 138 6.20 15.05 12.62
N ASN A 139 6.76 15.95 11.80
CA ASN A 139 6.03 17.10 11.27
C ASN A 139 4.84 16.67 10.38
N ALA A 140 5.03 15.66 9.53
CA ALA A 140 3.97 15.11 8.69
C ALA A 140 2.84 14.52 9.54
N LEU A 141 3.19 13.75 10.58
CA LEU A 141 2.23 13.17 11.52
C LEU A 141 1.43 14.22 12.29
N GLU A 142 2.08 15.27 12.76
CA GLU A 142 1.40 16.35 13.46
C GLU A 142 0.33 16.99 12.55
N LEU A 143 0.64 17.20 11.28
CA LEU A 143 -0.32 17.74 10.31
C LEU A 143 -1.43 16.73 9.97
N ILE A 144 -1.08 15.46 9.78
CA ILE A 144 -2.03 14.40 9.43
C ILE A 144 -3.02 14.14 10.56
N SER A 145 -2.55 13.96 11.79
CA SER A 145 -3.39 13.70 12.97
C SER A 145 -4.40 14.83 13.25
N LYS A 146 -4.06 16.07 12.89
CA LYS A 146 -4.99 17.22 12.98
C LYS A 146 -5.98 17.31 11.81
N THR A 147 -5.72 16.62 10.70
CA THR A 147 -6.48 16.78 9.44
C THR A 147 -7.35 15.57 9.09
N PHE A 148 -6.86 14.36 9.38
CA PHE A 148 -7.50 13.08 9.08
C PHE A 148 -7.78 12.31 10.36
N THR A 149 -8.96 11.72 10.44
CA THR A 149 -9.34 10.81 11.53
C THR A 149 -9.09 9.36 11.18
N ASN A 150 -8.98 9.02 9.89
CA ASN A 150 -8.67 7.68 9.39
C ASN A 150 -7.31 7.72 8.68
N TYR A 151 -6.27 7.24 9.34
CA TYR A 151 -4.93 7.11 8.77
C TYR A 151 -4.21 5.90 9.35
N SER A 152 -3.35 5.31 8.53
CA SER A 152 -2.43 4.23 8.90
C SER A 152 -1.01 4.74 8.98
N LEU A 153 -0.23 4.20 9.91
CA LEU A 153 1.22 4.33 9.91
C LEU A 153 1.83 3.02 9.49
N ASP A 154 2.66 3.06 8.44
CA ASP A 154 3.37 1.90 7.96
C ASP A 154 4.78 1.90 8.58
N LEU A 155 5.08 0.86 9.36
CA LEU A 155 6.30 0.65 10.11
C LEU A 155 7.00 -0.64 9.66
N ILE A 156 8.32 -0.68 9.80
CA ILE A 156 9.12 -1.88 9.54
C ILE A 156 9.86 -2.24 10.82
N TYR A 157 9.65 -3.47 11.30
CA TYR A 157 10.46 -4.07 12.36
C TYR A 157 11.44 -5.09 11.76
N GLY A 158 12.36 -5.60 12.57
CA GLY A 158 13.44 -6.46 12.08
C GLY A 158 14.57 -5.70 11.39
N MET A 159 14.68 -4.39 11.64
CA MET A 159 15.69 -3.52 11.04
C MET A 159 17.11 -3.95 11.44
N PRO A 160 18.10 -3.97 10.53
CA PRO A 160 19.48 -4.30 10.85
C PRO A 160 20.00 -3.43 11.98
N TYR A 161 20.65 -4.06 12.97
CA TYR A 161 21.22 -3.38 14.14
C TYR A 161 20.19 -2.66 15.04
N SER A 162 18.89 -2.91 14.86
CA SER A 162 17.83 -2.36 15.71
C SER A 162 17.66 -3.21 16.97
N SER A 163 17.77 -2.58 18.13
CA SER A 163 17.51 -3.24 19.41
C SER A 163 16.01 -3.31 19.72
N LEU A 164 15.63 -4.13 20.70
CA LEU A 164 14.24 -4.19 21.18
C LEU A 164 13.78 -2.83 21.73
N ALA A 165 14.66 -2.11 22.43
CA ALA A 165 14.36 -0.79 23.00
C ALA A 165 14.14 0.28 21.91
N GLU A 166 14.94 0.27 20.84
CA GLU A 166 14.75 1.19 19.72
C GLU A 166 13.46 0.90 18.94
N TRP A 167 13.08 -0.38 18.84
CA TRP A 167 11.77 -0.75 18.29
C TRP A 167 10.62 -0.28 19.20
N GLU A 168 10.77 -0.43 20.51
CA GLU A 168 9.79 0.07 21.47
C GLU A 168 9.59 1.58 21.36
N GLU A 169 10.69 2.35 21.29
CA GLU A 169 10.67 3.81 21.11
C GLU A 169 9.99 4.22 19.79
N ASN A 170 10.22 3.48 18.71
CA ASN A 170 9.54 3.66 17.43
C ASN A 170 8.02 3.52 17.58
N LEU A 171 7.58 2.45 18.25
CA LEU A 171 6.16 2.22 18.51
C LEU A 171 5.56 3.29 19.41
N GLU A 172 6.25 3.71 20.47
CA GLU A 172 5.77 4.77 21.36
C GLU A 172 5.62 6.09 20.64
N THR A 173 6.60 6.43 19.80
CA THR A 173 6.56 7.63 18.97
C THR A 173 5.36 7.59 18.05
N ALA A 174 5.12 6.47 17.34
CA ALA A 174 3.94 6.29 16.49
C ALA A 174 2.63 6.47 17.28
N LEU A 175 2.52 5.79 18.42
CA LEU A 175 1.33 5.77 19.27
C LEU A 175 1.03 7.12 19.93
N GLY A 176 2.05 7.95 20.18
CA GLY A 176 1.89 9.32 20.68
C GLY A 176 1.02 10.21 19.78
N PHE A 177 0.87 9.85 18.50
CA PHE A 177 -0.02 10.53 17.56
C PHE A 177 -1.39 9.87 17.42
N ASN A 178 -1.74 8.88 18.25
CA ASN A 178 -3.04 8.19 18.29
C ASN A 178 -3.55 7.69 16.91
N PRO A 179 -2.73 7.01 16.09
CA PRO A 179 -3.22 6.46 14.83
C PRO A 179 -4.33 5.43 15.07
N PRO A 180 -5.41 5.45 14.30
CA PRO A 180 -6.45 4.42 14.40
C PRO A 180 -6.03 3.09 13.75
N HIS A 181 -4.97 3.10 12.94
CA HIS A 181 -4.47 1.93 12.21
C HIS A 181 -2.94 1.94 12.15
N ILE A 182 -2.32 0.77 12.24
CA ILE A 182 -0.88 0.54 12.05
C ILE A 182 -0.72 -0.66 11.12
N SER A 183 0.07 -0.50 10.07
CA SER A 183 0.59 -1.63 9.30
C SER A 183 2.05 -1.82 9.71
N ALA A 184 2.42 -3.01 10.18
CA ALA A 184 3.77 -3.30 10.62
C ALA A 184 4.30 -4.56 9.92
N TYR A 185 5.36 -4.37 9.15
CA TYR A 185 5.96 -5.43 8.33
C TYR A 185 7.31 -5.84 8.89
N ALA A 186 7.58 -7.15 8.91
CA ALA A 186 8.96 -7.60 9.09
C ALA A 186 9.76 -7.15 7.87
N LEU A 187 11.00 -6.69 8.08
CA LEU A 187 11.92 -6.44 6.97
C LEU A 187 12.19 -7.76 6.24
N THR A 188 11.67 -7.90 5.02
CA THR A 188 11.97 -9.03 4.14
C THR A 188 13.10 -8.68 3.18
N VAL A 189 13.88 -9.69 2.79
CA VAL A 189 14.98 -9.53 1.84
C VAL A 189 14.59 -10.16 0.52
N GLU A 190 14.24 -9.30 -0.42
CA GLU A 190 13.81 -9.69 -1.75
C GLU A 190 14.99 -9.76 -2.72
N GLU A 191 15.00 -10.80 -3.57
CA GLU A 191 15.99 -10.91 -4.63
C GLU A 191 15.97 -9.68 -5.54
N LYS A 192 17.15 -9.23 -6.00
CA LYS A 192 17.36 -8.04 -6.86
C LYS A 192 17.25 -6.68 -6.16
N THR A 193 16.99 -6.64 -4.85
CA THR A 193 17.05 -5.39 -4.09
C THR A 193 18.47 -4.99 -3.72
N ALA A 194 18.71 -3.70 -3.47
CA ALA A 194 20.01 -3.23 -3.00
C ALA A 194 20.37 -3.85 -1.63
N LEU A 195 19.37 -4.01 -0.76
CA LEU A 195 19.52 -4.68 0.53
C LEU A 195 20.05 -6.12 0.37
N TYR A 196 19.47 -6.91 -0.52
CA TYR A 196 19.95 -8.27 -0.82
C TYR A 196 21.43 -8.27 -1.22
N HIS A 197 21.83 -7.34 -2.09
CA HIS A 197 23.22 -7.25 -2.53
C HIS A 197 24.18 -6.83 -1.42
N ASN A 198 23.78 -5.91 -0.55
CA ASN A 198 24.60 -5.46 0.58
C ASN A 198 24.78 -6.59 1.62
N ILE A 199 23.74 -7.37 1.88
CA ILE A 199 23.81 -8.56 2.75
C ILE A 199 24.75 -9.60 2.15
N LYS A 200 24.62 -9.89 0.86
CA LYS A 200 25.48 -10.86 0.15
C LYS A 200 26.97 -10.47 0.20
N LYS A 201 27.27 -9.17 0.28
CA LYS A 201 28.65 -8.65 0.44
C LYS A 201 29.12 -8.59 1.89
N GLY A 202 28.26 -8.83 2.87
CA GLY A 202 28.56 -8.68 4.29
C GLY A 202 28.56 -7.22 4.78
N GLU A 203 28.03 -6.28 4.00
CA GLU A 203 27.93 -4.85 4.37
C GLU A 203 26.76 -4.59 5.34
N VAL A 204 25.73 -5.44 5.29
CA VAL A 204 24.56 -5.37 6.18
C VAL A 204 24.34 -6.74 6.82
N VAL A 205 24.18 -6.76 8.14
CA VAL A 205 23.87 -7.97 8.90
C VAL A 205 22.45 -7.87 9.46
N LEU A 206 21.61 -8.85 9.13
CA LEU A 206 20.24 -8.93 9.63
C LEU A 206 20.20 -9.29 11.12
N LEU A 207 19.09 -8.95 11.76
CA LEU A 207 18.78 -9.49 13.08
C LEU A 207 18.54 -11.00 13.00
N SER A 208 18.78 -11.70 14.11
CA SER A 208 18.38 -13.10 14.24
C SER A 208 16.85 -13.22 14.27
N GLU A 209 16.33 -14.37 13.83
CA GLU A 209 14.89 -14.65 13.88
C GLU A 209 14.32 -14.49 15.29
N GLU A 210 15.05 -14.91 16.33
CA GLU A 210 14.67 -14.73 17.73
C GLU A 210 14.54 -13.24 18.12
N ALA A 211 15.40 -12.36 17.60
CA ALA A 211 15.31 -10.93 17.86
C ALA A 211 14.12 -10.29 17.13
N VAL A 212 13.86 -10.70 15.89
CA VAL A 212 12.68 -10.27 15.11
C VAL A 212 11.39 -10.74 15.79
N GLU A 213 11.35 -11.97 16.27
CA GLU A 213 10.21 -12.52 17.01
C GLU A 213 9.92 -11.71 18.29
N LYS A 214 10.96 -11.38 19.06
CA LYS A 214 10.80 -10.53 20.26
C LYS A 214 10.22 -9.16 19.93
N GLN A 215 10.66 -8.54 18.82
CA GLN A 215 10.09 -7.27 18.35
C GLN A 215 8.61 -7.41 17.95
N TYR A 216 8.26 -8.49 17.24
CA TYR A 216 6.87 -8.78 16.87
C TYR A 216 5.99 -9.00 18.11
N GLN A 217 6.42 -9.83 19.06
CA GLN A 217 5.67 -10.11 20.29
C GLN A 217 5.44 -8.85 21.13
N LEU A 218 6.47 -8.01 21.28
CA LEU A 218 6.35 -6.71 21.96
C LEU A 218 5.28 -5.83 21.30
N MET A 219 5.33 -5.72 19.96
CA MET A 219 4.37 -4.94 19.19
C MET A 219 2.94 -5.44 19.39
N VAL A 220 2.70 -6.74 19.23
CA VAL A 220 1.37 -7.35 19.39
C VAL A 220 0.82 -7.05 20.78
N GLN A 221 1.58 -7.37 21.84
CA GLN A 221 1.16 -7.14 23.22
C GLN A 221 0.82 -5.68 23.49
N LYS A 222 1.67 -4.75 23.01
CA LYS A 222 1.46 -3.31 23.20
C LYS A 222 0.23 -2.82 22.47
N LEU A 223 0.05 -3.17 21.20
CA LEU A 223 -1.09 -2.74 20.40
C LEU A 223 -2.41 -3.32 20.91
N GLU A 224 -2.44 -4.60 21.28
CA GLU A 224 -3.62 -5.24 21.86
C GLU A 224 -4.00 -4.61 23.21
N SER A 225 -3.02 -4.30 24.07
CA SER A 225 -3.28 -3.63 25.36
C SER A 225 -3.94 -2.25 25.21
N LEU A 226 -3.74 -1.61 24.06
CA LEU A 226 -4.36 -0.33 23.72
C LEU A 226 -5.70 -0.52 22.99
N GLY A 227 -6.13 -1.75 22.70
CA GLY A 227 -7.38 -2.07 22.03
C GLY A 227 -7.31 -2.03 20.49
N PHE A 228 -6.12 -2.20 19.90
CA PHE A 228 -6.04 -2.56 18.48
C PHE A 228 -6.35 -4.05 18.30
N ILE A 229 -7.00 -4.39 17.19
CA ILE A 229 -7.25 -5.76 16.76
C ILE A 229 -6.24 -6.08 15.66
N ASN A 230 -5.45 -7.14 15.84
CA ASN A 230 -4.57 -7.67 14.80
C ASN A 230 -5.40 -8.45 13.77
N TYR A 231 -6.12 -7.75 12.90
CA TYR A 231 -7.12 -8.37 12.02
C TYR A 231 -6.51 -9.14 10.84
N GLU A 232 -5.26 -8.84 10.47
CA GLU A 232 -4.41 -9.60 9.55
C GLU A 232 -2.95 -9.54 10.04
N PHE A 233 -2.13 -10.55 9.74
CA PHE A 233 -0.75 -10.71 10.22
C PHE A 233 0.08 -9.41 10.38
N SER A 234 0.05 -8.51 9.39
CA SER A 234 0.79 -7.25 9.40
C SER A 234 -0.07 -6.01 9.70
N ASN A 235 -1.37 -6.15 9.93
CA ASN A 235 -2.30 -5.03 10.05
C ASN A 235 -3.04 -5.04 11.39
N PHE A 236 -3.04 -3.87 12.03
CA PHE A 236 -3.65 -3.61 13.32
C PHE A 236 -4.56 -2.39 13.19
N GLY A 237 -5.82 -2.52 13.62
CA GLY A 237 -6.75 -1.40 13.56
C GLY A 237 -7.62 -1.33 14.80
N LYS A 238 -8.12 -0.14 15.10
CA LYS A 238 -9.29 0.01 15.97
C LYS A 238 -10.54 -0.53 15.25
N PRO A 239 -11.59 -0.91 16.00
CA PRO A 239 -12.90 -1.15 15.41
C PRO A 239 -13.28 -0.02 14.46
N ASP A 240 -13.84 -0.37 13.30
CA ASP A 240 -14.23 0.54 12.21
C ASP A 240 -13.08 1.23 11.43
N PHE A 241 -11.81 0.93 11.72
CA PHE A 241 -10.64 1.50 11.04
C PHE A 241 -9.77 0.48 10.30
N PHE A 242 -10.27 -0.74 10.10
CA PHE A 242 -9.62 -1.71 9.23
C PHE A 242 -9.64 -1.20 7.79
N SER A 243 -8.55 -1.37 7.04
CA SER A 243 -8.56 -1.01 5.62
C SER A 243 -9.57 -1.87 4.86
N LEU A 244 -10.59 -1.23 4.28
CA LEU A 244 -11.56 -1.93 3.44
C LEU A 244 -10.87 -2.52 2.21
N ASN A 245 -10.00 -1.75 1.57
CA ASN A 245 -9.27 -2.20 0.39
C ASN A 245 -8.43 -3.46 0.64
N ASN A 246 -7.66 -3.50 1.74
CA ASN A 246 -6.82 -4.67 2.05
C ASN A 246 -7.66 -5.91 2.36
N GLN A 247 -8.73 -5.75 3.15
CA GLN A 247 -9.67 -6.84 3.43
C GLN A 247 -10.29 -7.42 2.16
N ASN A 248 -10.56 -6.59 1.18
CA ASN A 248 -11.17 -7.04 -0.07
C ASN A 248 -10.23 -7.96 -0.87
N TYR A 249 -8.91 -7.72 -0.85
CA TYR A 249 -7.94 -8.64 -1.45
C TYR A 249 -7.92 -9.99 -0.76
N TRP A 250 -7.88 -10.02 0.58
CA TRP A 250 -7.79 -11.27 1.34
C TRP A 250 -9.08 -12.09 1.30
N ASN A 251 -10.22 -11.43 1.15
CA ASN A 251 -11.53 -12.06 1.00
C ASN A 251 -11.87 -12.43 -0.46
N GLY A 252 -10.91 -12.32 -1.38
CA GLY A 252 -11.09 -12.71 -2.78
C GLY A 252 -12.16 -11.91 -3.53
N LYS A 253 -12.44 -10.66 -3.12
CA LYS A 253 -13.38 -9.81 -3.85
C LYS A 253 -12.76 -9.37 -5.19
N SER A 254 -13.62 -9.09 -6.17
CA SER A 254 -13.21 -8.51 -7.45
C SER A 254 -12.46 -7.19 -7.26
N TYR A 255 -11.41 -6.97 -8.03
CA TYR A 255 -10.71 -5.69 -8.10
C TYR A 255 -10.07 -5.46 -9.47
N LEU A 256 -10.09 -4.21 -9.91
CA LEU A 256 -9.47 -3.76 -11.14
C LEU A 256 -8.23 -2.92 -10.83
N GLY A 257 -7.06 -3.44 -11.21
CA GLY A 257 -5.80 -2.72 -11.13
C GLY A 257 -5.49 -1.96 -12.41
N ILE A 258 -5.16 -0.68 -12.27
CA ILE A 258 -4.84 0.25 -13.34
C ILE A 258 -3.40 0.74 -13.19
N GLY A 259 -2.66 0.76 -14.29
CA GLY A 259 -1.25 1.19 -14.33
C GLY A 259 -0.26 0.04 -14.53
N PRO A 260 1.02 0.36 -14.79
CA PRO A 260 2.07 -0.66 -14.98
C PRO A 260 2.19 -1.58 -13.77
N ALA A 261 2.42 -2.87 -14.00
CA ALA A 261 2.47 -3.92 -12.97
C ALA A 261 1.21 -4.08 -12.10
N ALA A 262 0.12 -3.34 -12.36
CA ALA A 262 -1.10 -3.48 -11.58
C ALA A 262 -1.78 -4.83 -11.85
N HIS A 263 -2.16 -5.53 -10.78
CA HIS A 263 -2.91 -6.78 -10.84
C HIS A 263 -4.41 -6.53 -10.76
N SER A 264 -5.21 -7.41 -11.35
CA SER A 264 -6.67 -7.45 -11.28
C SER A 264 -7.14 -8.87 -10.99
N PHE A 265 -8.28 -9.01 -10.34
CA PHE A 265 -8.97 -10.29 -10.14
C PHE A 265 -10.47 -10.09 -10.37
N ASP A 266 -11.10 -10.99 -11.12
CA ASP A 266 -12.54 -10.91 -11.43
C ASP A 266 -13.46 -11.33 -10.26
N GLY A 267 -12.88 -11.82 -9.15
CA GLY A 267 -13.63 -12.35 -8.02
C GLY A 267 -14.09 -13.80 -8.21
N ILE A 268 -13.68 -14.46 -9.29
CA ILE A 268 -14.10 -15.81 -9.66
C ILE A 268 -12.88 -16.69 -9.87
N ASN A 269 -12.16 -16.53 -10.99
CA ASN A 269 -11.02 -17.35 -11.35
C ASN A 269 -10.05 -16.71 -12.34
N ILE A 270 -10.29 -15.49 -12.84
CA ILE A 270 -9.39 -14.83 -13.78
C ILE A 270 -8.56 -13.78 -13.05
N ARG A 271 -7.24 -13.94 -13.08
CA ARG A 271 -6.28 -12.92 -12.66
C ARG A 271 -5.60 -12.31 -13.88
N LYS A 272 -5.40 -11.00 -13.85
CA LYS A 272 -4.67 -10.26 -14.89
C LYS A 272 -3.58 -9.40 -14.27
N TRP A 273 -2.51 -9.14 -15.00
CA TRP A 273 -1.50 -8.16 -14.60
C TRP A 273 -0.97 -7.38 -15.79
N ASN A 274 -0.91 -6.07 -15.63
CA ASN A 274 -0.29 -5.20 -16.63
C ASN A 274 1.21 -5.43 -16.69
N VAL A 275 1.79 -5.22 -17.87
CA VAL A 275 3.23 -5.27 -18.10
C VAL A 275 3.97 -4.39 -17.07
N SER A 276 5.00 -4.95 -16.43
CA SER A 276 5.87 -4.27 -15.46
C SER A 276 6.93 -3.40 -16.16
N ASN A 277 6.50 -2.57 -17.11
CA ASN A 277 7.37 -1.65 -17.84
C ASN A 277 6.58 -0.40 -18.26
N ASN A 278 6.98 0.76 -17.72
CA ASN A 278 6.29 2.02 -17.93
C ASN A 278 6.19 2.43 -19.41
N GLN A 279 7.25 2.19 -20.20
CA GLN A 279 7.29 2.62 -21.60
C GLN A 279 6.46 1.69 -22.50
N LEU A 280 6.53 0.37 -22.28
CA LEU A 280 5.69 -0.59 -23.00
C LEU A 280 4.22 -0.38 -22.69
N TYR A 281 3.87 -0.22 -21.41
CA TYR A 281 2.53 0.11 -20.95
C TYR A 281 2.00 1.37 -21.67
N LEU A 282 2.75 2.47 -21.62
CA LEU A 282 2.38 3.74 -22.24
C LEU A 282 2.17 3.60 -23.75
N ASN A 283 3.06 2.89 -24.45
CA ASN A 283 2.99 2.69 -25.89
C ASN A 283 1.79 1.86 -26.32
N SER A 284 1.41 0.84 -25.54
CA SER A 284 0.25 0.00 -25.82
C SER A 284 -1.07 0.77 -25.66
N ILE A 285 -1.22 1.50 -24.55
CA ILE A 285 -2.44 2.28 -24.29
C ILE A 285 -2.61 3.41 -25.31
N LYS A 286 -1.52 4.04 -25.77
CA LYS A 286 -1.57 5.01 -26.88
C LYS A 286 -2.19 4.41 -28.15
N LYS A 287 -1.91 3.13 -28.44
CA LYS A 287 -2.48 2.37 -29.56
C LYS A 287 -3.89 1.82 -29.28
N GLY A 288 -4.47 2.08 -28.11
CA GLY A 288 -5.77 1.55 -27.69
C GLY A 288 -5.75 0.06 -27.34
N LYS A 289 -4.58 -0.50 -27.05
CA LYS A 289 -4.41 -1.90 -26.65
C LYS A 289 -4.13 -2.01 -25.16
N LEU A 290 -4.76 -2.97 -24.50
CA LEU A 290 -4.53 -3.27 -23.09
C LEU A 290 -3.27 -4.14 -22.93
N PRO A 291 -2.27 -3.74 -22.13
CA PRO A 291 -1.00 -4.43 -22.03
C PRO A 291 -0.96 -5.39 -20.83
N PHE A 292 -1.93 -6.30 -20.71
CA PHE A 292 -1.97 -7.29 -19.64
C PHE A 292 -1.68 -8.71 -20.14
N GLU A 293 -1.18 -9.54 -19.24
CA GLU A 293 -1.27 -10.99 -19.31
C GLU A 293 -2.43 -11.46 -18.41
N GLU A 294 -2.95 -12.65 -18.66
CA GLU A 294 -4.03 -13.25 -17.88
C GLU A 294 -3.77 -14.72 -17.57
N GLU A 295 -4.27 -15.15 -16.42
CA GLU A 295 -4.30 -16.56 -16.01
C GLU A 295 -5.71 -16.94 -15.54
N GLU A 296 -6.10 -18.18 -15.86
CA GLU A 296 -7.28 -18.82 -15.29
C GLU A 296 -6.85 -19.74 -14.15
N LEU A 297 -7.23 -19.39 -12.94
CA LEU A 297 -6.93 -20.13 -11.72
C LEU A 297 -7.72 -21.44 -11.69
N THR A 298 -7.02 -22.55 -11.50
CA THR A 298 -7.67 -23.84 -11.31
C THR A 298 -8.39 -23.88 -9.96
N VAL A 299 -9.25 -24.89 -9.76
CA VAL A 299 -9.88 -25.13 -8.45
C VAL A 299 -8.83 -25.28 -7.34
N LYS A 300 -7.71 -25.95 -7.65
CA LYS A 300 -6.61 -26.14 -6.71
C LYS A 300 -5.92 -24.82 -6.35
N ASP A 301 -5.71 -23.95 -7.33
CA ASP A 301 -5.08 -22.64 -7.09
C ASP A 301 -5.96 -21.78 -6.18
N ARG A 302 -7.25 -21.67 -6.49
CA ARG A 302 -8.21 -20.93 -5.66
C ARG A 302 -8.33 -21.48 -4.24
N TYR A 303 -8.32 -22.81 -4.10
CA TYR A 303 -8.31 -23.45 -2.80
C TYR A 303 -7.05 -23.10 -1.99
N ASN A 304 -5.87 -23.18 -2.60
CA ASN A 304 -4.61 -22.82 -1.95
C ASN A 304 -4.57 -21.35 -1.56
N GLU A 305 -5.05 -20.46 -2.43
CA GLU A 305 -5.14 -19.03 -2.15
C GLU A 305 -6.10 -18.74 -1.00
N TYR A 306 -7.27 -19.38 -0.98
CA TYR A 306 -8.21 -19.27 0.13
C TYR A 306 -7.59 -19.66 1.47
N LEU A 307 -6.86 -20.78 1.51
CA LEU A 307 -6.15 -21.19 2.72
C LEU A 307 -5.09 -20.16 3.11
N MET A 308 -4.28 -19.71 2.15
CA MET A 308 -3.21 -18.76 2.40
C MET A 308 -3.73 -17.40 2.89
N THR A 309 -4.75 -16.84 2.27
CA THR A 309 -5.30 -15.52 2.67
C THR A 309 -6.16 -15.62 3.91
N GLY A 310 -7.00 -16.66 4.03
CA GLY A 310 -7.87 -16.86 5.19
C GLY A 310 -7.08 -17.02 6.49
N LEU A 311 -6.06 -17.88 6.50
CA LEU A 311 -5.21 -18.14 7.68
C LEU A 311 -4.36 -16.94 8.10
N ARG A 312 -4.17 -15.93 7.24
CA ARG A 312 -3.50 -14.68 7.62
C ARG A 312 -4.39 -13.74 8.42
N THR A 313 -5.70 -13.94 8.38
CA THR A 313 -6.68 -13.06 9.01
C THR A 313 -7.27 -13.68 10.28
N THR A 314 -7.82 -12.84 11.15
CA THR A 314 -8.55 -13.27 12.34
C THR A 314 -9.81 -14.08 12.04
N HIS A 315 -10.34 -14.00 10.82
CA HIS A 315 -11.51 -14.78 10.39
C HIS A 315 -11.17 -16.23 10.08
N GLY A 316 -9.89 -16.55 9.84
CA GLY A 316 -9.42 -17.89 9.53
C GLY A 316 -10.07 -18.47 8.26
N ILE A 317 -10.35 -19.77 8.31
CA ILE A 317 -10.95 -20.52 7.20
C ILE A 317 -12.25 -21.21 7.66
N SER A 318 -13.20 -21.31 6.75
CA SER A 318 -14.45 -22.04 6.88
C SER A 318 -14.35 -23.36 6.12
N LEU A 319 -14.66 -24.45 6.82
CA LEU A 319 -14.73 -25.78 6.22
C LEU A 319 -15.91 -25.94 5.24
N LEU A 320 -16.83 -24.96 5.19
CA LEU A 320 -18.00 -24.96 4.30
C LEU A 320 -17.79 -24.17 3.01
N HIS A 321 -16.62 -23.54 2.82
CA HIS A 321 -16.32 -22.74 1.62
C HIS A 321 -15.89 -23.58 0.41
N VAL A 322 -15.59 -24.86 0.62
CA VAL A 322 -14.95 -25.76 -0.36
C VAL A 322 -15.94 -26.80 -0.87
#